data_AF-A0A851YU33-F1
#
_entry.id   AF-A0A851YU33-F1
#
_cell.length_a   1.000
_cell.length_b   1.000
_cell.length_c   1.000
_cell.angle_alpha   90.00
_cell.angle_beta   90.00
_cell.angle_gamma   90.00
#
_symmetry.space_group_name_H-M   'P 1'
#
loop_
_entity.id
_entity.type
_entity.pdbx_description
1 polymer ?
#
loop_
_entity_poly.entity_id
_entity_poly.type
_entity_poly.pdbx_seq_one_letter_code
_entity_poly.pdbx_strand_id
1 'polypeptide(L)'
;MDRVYEKPQPEERLFGILPNCSHAYCLGCIRKWRRSRDFQSTVIKACPECRITSTYYIPHKYWVSDAGEKEKLIKTFKARMGKIRCKFFIRNRGRCPFKSDCIYLHELPAGQMPRCQQQQ
;
A
#
# COMPACT_ATOMS: atom_id res chain seq x y z
N MET A 1 16.52 -2.00 17.11
CA MET A 1 15.95 -2.37 15.80
C MET A 1 15.97 -3.89 15.65
N ASP A 2 14.87 -4.51 15.21
CA ASP A 2 14.80 -5.94 14.87
C ASP A 2 15.58 -6.25 13.59
N ARG A 3 16.40 -7.30 13.61
CA ARG A 3 17.14 -7.76 12.42
C ARG A 3 16.26 -8.71 11.61
N VAL A 4 15.67 -8.20 10.53
CA VAL A 4 14.64 -8.88 9.72
C VAL A 4 15.12 -10.21 9.13
N TYR A 5 16.40 -10.30 8.75
CA TYR A 5 16.98 -11.51 8.16
C TYR A 5 17.12 -12.69 9.14
N GLU A 6 17.11 -12.42 10.44
CA GLU A 6 17.29 -13.43 11.49
C GLU A 6 15.96 -14.03 11.97
N LYS A 7 14.82 -13.59 11.40
CA LYS A 7 13.52 -14.13 11.78
C LYS A 7 13.38 -15.60 11.36
N PRO A 8 12.74 -16.45 12.19
CA PRO A 8 12.65 -17.89 11.95
C PRO A 8 11.85 -18.21 10.68
N GLN A 9 10.78 -17.45 10.42
CA GLN A 9 9.92 -17.66 9.26
C GLN A 9 10.39 -16.84 8.06
N PRO A 10 10.54 -17.46 6.86
CA PRO A 10 10.97 -16.75 5.65
C PRO A 10 9.99 -15.64 5.22
N GLU A 11 8.70 -15.81 5.51
CA GLU A 11 7.66 -14.81 5.24
C GLU A 11 7.79 -13.54 6.10
N GLU A 12 8.44 -13.66 7.26
CA GLU A 12 8.73 -12.54 8.15
C GLU A 12 10.04 -11.84 7.81
N ARG A 13 10.86 -12.42 6.91
CA ARG A 13 12.11 -11.83 6.39
C ARG A 13 11.86 -10.82 5.25
N LEU A 14 10.68 -10.22 5.22
CA LEU A 14 10.29 -9.21 4.24
C LEU A 14 10.22 -7.84 4.90
N PHE A 15 10.56 -6.83 4.12
CA PHE A 15 10.41 -5.43 4.47
C PHE A 15 9.12 -4.88 3.88
N GLY A 16 8.40 -4.07 4.65
CA GLY A 16 7.34 -3.20 4.16
C GLY A 16 7.93 -1.84 3.79
N ILE A 17 8.08 -1.60 2.50
CA ILE A 17 8.58 -0.32 1.96
C ILE A 17 7.41 0.66 1.84
N LEU A 18 7.55 1.85 2.42
CA LEU A 18 6.54 2.90 2.29
C LEU A 18 6.81 3.74 1.03
N PRO A 19 5.83 3.95 0.13
CA PRO A 19 6.02 4.74 -1.08
C PRO A 19 6.40 6.20 -0.80
N ASN A 20 5.82 6.81 0.22
CA ASN A 20 5.89 8.26 0.43
C ASN A 20 7.02 8.72 1.37
N CYS A 21 7.84 7.80 1.90
CA CYS A 21 8.99 8.14 2.76
C CYS A 21 10.12 7.11 2.62
N SER A 22 11.35 7.46 2.95
CA SER A 22 12.51 6.55 2.90
C SER A 22 12.50 5.45 3.97
N HIS A 23 11.59 5.51 4.95
CA HIS A 23 11.50 4.53 6.01
C HIS A 23 10.97 3.17 5.51
N ALA A 24 11.62 2.12 5.98
CA ALA A 24 11.21 0.74 5.77
C ALA A 24 11.19 -0.01 7.10
N TYR A 25 10.22 -0.91 7.25
CA TYR A 25 10.02 -1.67 8.48
C TYR A 25 9.94 -3.16 8.17
N CYS A 26 10.13 -4.00 9.18
CA CYS A 26 9.79 -5.40 9.04
C CYS A 26 8.30 -5.55 8.69
N LEU A 27 7.93 -6.53 7.88
CA LEU A 27 6.56 -6.74 7.44
C LEU A 27 5.60 -6.94 8.64
N GLY A 28 6.04 -7.67 9.66
CA GLY A 28 5.28 -7.83 10.91
C GLY A 28 5.09 -6.52 11.68
N CYS A 29 6.10 -5.65 11.68
CA CYS A 29 6.12 -4.37 12.40
C CYS A 29 5.08 -3.41 11.80
N ILE A 30 5.12 -3.23 10.47
CA ILE A 30 4.16 -2.35 9.79
C ILE A 30 2.74 -2.91 9.86
N ARG A 31 2.56 -4.24 9.83
CA ARG A 31 1.24 -4.88 10.05
C ARG A 31 0.69 -4.58 11.44
N LYS A 32 1.51 -4.70 12.50
CA LYS A 32 1.11 -4.37 13.87
C LYS A 32 0.73 -2.89 13.97
N TRP A 33 1.56 -1.99 13.43
CA TRP A 33 1.27 -0.55 13.39
C TRP A 33 -0.09 -0.24 12.75
N ARG A 34 -0.36 -0.80 11.57
CA ARG A 34 -1.63 -0.55 10.86
C ARG A 34 -2.85 -1.21 11.50
N ARG A 35 -2.65 -2.19 12.38
CA ARG A 35 -3.73 -2.88 13.11
C ARG A 35 -4.03 -2.21 14.45
N SER A 36 -3.10 -1.44 15.01
CA SER A 36 -3.33 -0.70 16.25
C SER A 36 -4.58 0.16 16.12
N ARG A 37 -5.43 0.11 17.15
CA ARG A 37 -6.66 0.91 17.25
C ARG A 37 -6.48 2.08 18.21
N ASP A 38 -5.30 2.21 18.80
CA ASP A 38 -4.95 3.20 19.82
C ASP A 38 -4.83 4.60 19.23
N PHE A 39 -4.69 4.71 17.90
CA PHE A 39 -4.51 5.97 17.19
C PHE A 39 -5.58 6.20 16.12
N GLN A 40 -5.82 7.47 15.80
CA GLN A 40 -6.71 7.86 14.70
C GLN A 40 -6.30 7.22 13.38
N SER A 41 -7.27 6.99 12.49
CA SER A 41 -7.06 6.28 11.21
C SER A 41 -6.00 6.92 10.29
N THR A 42 -5.76 8.23 10.46
CA THR A 42 -4.75 9.01 9.74
C THR A 42 -3.33 8.68 10.21
N VAL A 43 -3.16 8.45 11.51
CA VAL A 43 -1.87 8.12 12.14
C VAL A 43 -1.44 6.69 11.82
N ILE A 44 -2.34 5.72 11.90
CA ILE A 44 -2.02 4.32 11.60
C ILE A 44 -1.74 4.06 10.10
N LYS A 45 -2.20 4.98 9.23
CA LYS A 45 -1.87 5.00 7.80
C LYS A 45 -0.59 5.79 7.53
N ALA A 46 0.00 6.44 8.52
CA ALA A 46 1.23 7.19 8.35
C ALA A 46 2.46 6.36 8.71
N CYS A 47 3.62 6.84 8.30
CA CYS A 47 4.90 6.34 8.78
C CYS A 47 5.02 6.55 10.32
N PRO A 48 5.45 5.54 11.10
CA PRO A 48 5.71 5.68 12.53
C PRO A 48 6.66 6.82 12.89
N GLU A 49 7.69 7.04 12.07
CA GLU A 49 8.76 8.02 12.33
C GLU A 49 8.39 9.41 11.78
N CYS A 50 8.20 9.54 10.47
CA CYS A 50 8.01 10.86 9.84
C CYS A 50 6.55 11.29 9.70
N ARG A 51 5.58 10.46 10.10
CA ARG A 51 4.13 10.75 10.01
C ARG A 51 3.61 11.11 8.61
N ILE A 52 4.39 10.87 7.56
CA ILE A 52 3.94 10.99 6.18
C ILE A 52 2.89 9.92 5.91
N THR A 53 1.71 10.34 5.46
CA THR A 53 0.60 9.45 5.13
C THR A 53 0.95 8.55 3.96
N SER A 54 0.81 7.24 4.15
CA SER A 54 1.09 6.23 3.15
C SER A 54 0.01 5.16 3.16
N THR A 55 -0.90 5.19 2.19
CA THR A 55 -2.12 4.38 2.23
C THR A 55 -1.89 2.89 2.00
N TYR A 56 -0.73 2.49 1.47
CA TYR A 56 -0.31 1.10 1.30
C TYR A 56 1.19 0.97 1.56
N TYR A 57 1.68 -0.27 1.70
CA TYR A 57 3.10 -0.58 1.76
C TYR A 57 3.41 -1.69 0.75
N ILE A 58 4.66 -1.77 0.31
CA ILE A 58 5.12 -2.75 -0.68
C ILE A 58 5.95 -3.81 0.04
N PRO A 59 5.53 -5.08 0.08
CA PRO A 59 6.38 -6.15 0.61
C PRO A 59 7.54 -6.41 -0.35
N HIS A 60 8.77 -6.34 0.15
CA HIS A 60 9.99 -6.54 -0.64
C HIS A 60 11.05 -7.29 0.18
N LYS A 61 11.89 -8.10 -0.49
CA LYS A 61 12.92 -8.91 0.18
C LYS A 61 14.08 -8.08 0.72
N TYR A 62 14.38 -6.98 0.04
CA TYR A 62 15.50 -6.11 0.37
C TYR A 62 15.02 -4.73 0.79
N TRP A 63 15.78 -4.11 1.68
CA TRP A 63 15.67 -2.68 1.96
C TRP A 63 16.07 -1.90 0.70
N VAL A 64 15.29 -0.88 0.34
CA VAL A 64 15.58 0.00 -0.80
C VAL A 64 15.81 1.41 -0.28
N SER A 65 17.06 1.86 -0.32
CA SER A 65 17.43 3.24 0.04
C SER A 65 17.42 4.19 -1.16
N ASP A 66 17.73 3.68 -2.35
CA ASP A 66 17.82 4.48 -3.56
C ASP A 66 16.43 4.96 -4.03
N ALA A 67 16.34 6.24 -4.36
CA ALA A 67 15.08 6.86 -4.78
C ALA A 67 14.62 6.35 -6.15
N GLY A 68 15.54 6.09 -7.07
CA GLY A 68 15.24 5.60 -8.42
C GLY A 68 14.73 4.16 -8.41
N GLU A 69 15.42 3.26 -7.71
CA GLU A 69 14.98 1.88 -7.50
C GLU A 69 13.63 1.82 -6.81
N LYS A 70 13.44 2.65 -5.78
CA LYS A 70 12.18 2.74 -5.06
C LYS A 70 11.05 3.22 -5.97
N GLU A 71 11.26 4.24 -6.79
CA GLU A 71 10.24 4.70 -7.73
C GLU A 71 9.87 3.59 -8.73
N LYS A 72 10.86 2.89 -9.28
CA LYS A 72 10.63 1.75 -10.17
C LYS A 72 9.83 0.65 -9.48
N LEU A 73 10.14 0.35 -8.21
CA LEU A 73 9.40 -0.60 -7.39
C LEU A 73 7.93 -0.16 -7.21
N ILE A 74 7.69 1.11 -6.88
CA ILE A 74 6.34 1.67 -6.72
C ILE A 74 5.56 1.57 -8.03
N LYS A 75 6.15 1.99 -9.15
CA LYS A 75 5.53 1.92 -10.49
C LYS A 75 5.16 0.48 -10.85
N THR A 76 6.09 -0.45 -10.68
CA THR A 76 5.88 -1.89 -10.97
C THR A 76 4.79 -2.48 -10.09
N PHE A 77 4.79 -2.14 -8.79
CA PHE A 77 3.81 -2.64 -7.85
C PHE A 77 2.41 -2.11 -8.18
N LYS A 78 2.26 -0.80 -8.42
CA LYS A 78 0.99 -0.20 -8.86
C LYS A 78 0.48 -0.83 -10.15
N ALA A 79 1.35 -1.03 -11.14
CA ALA A 79 0.95 -1.66 -12.40
C ALA A 79 0.47 -3.11 -12.22
N ARG A 80 1.08 -3.87 -11.30
CA ARG A 80 0.64 -5.24 -10.97
C ARG A 80 -0.70 -5.22 -10.21
N MET A 81 -0.85 -4.36 -9.22
CA MET A 81 -2.08 -4.26 -8.41
C MET A 81 -3.25 -3.71 -9.22
N GLY A 82 -3.00 -2.78 -10.13
CA GLY A 82 -3.98 -2.22 -11.06
C GLY A 82 -4.49 -3.20 -12.13
N LYS A 83 -3.97 -4.43 -12.18
CA LYS A 83 -4.56 -5.52 -12.98
C LYS A 83 -5.52 -6.40 -12.15
N ILE A 84 -5.43 -6.30 -10.84
CA ILE A 84 -6.25 -7.09 -9.92
C ILE A 84 -7.51 -6.29 -9.61
N ARG A 85 -8.67 -6.89 -9.88
CA ARG A 85 -9.96 -6.25 -9.60
C ARG A 85 -10.14 -6.00 -8.10
N CYS A 86 -10.57 -4.79 -7.76
CA CYS A 86 -10.80 -4.40 -6.38
C CYS A 86 -11.98 -5.16 -5.78
N LYS A 87 -11.70 -6.03 -4.80
CA LYS A 87 -12.72 -6.82 -4.09
C LYS A 87 -13.79 -5.94 -3.44
N PHE A 88 -13.41 -4.79 -2.87
CA PHE A 88 -14.36 -3.87 -2.25
C PHE A 88 -15.25 -3.18 -3.27
N PHE A 89 -14.67 -2.79 -4.41
CA PHE A 89 -15.40 -2.12 -5.48
C PHE A 89 -16.48 -3.04 -6.08
N ILE A 90 -16.12 -4.30 -6.36
CA ILE A 90 -17.07 -5.30 -6.85
C ILE A 90 -18.15 -5.58 -5.79
N ARG A 91 -17.75 -5.83 -4.54
CA ARG A 91 -18.68 -6.19 -3.46
C ARG A 91 -19.70 -5.09 -3.15
N ASN A 92 -19.27 -3.84 -3.22
CA ASN A 92 -20.11 -2.68 -2.87
C ASN A 92 -20.68 -1.95 -4.11
N ARG A 93 -20.84 -2.65 -5.25
CA ARG A 93 -21.42 -2.10 -6.49
C ARG A 93 -20.84 -0.73 -6.90
N GLY A 94 -19.52 -0.63 -6.95
CA GLY A 94 -18.83 0.59 -7.37
C GLY A 94 -18.39 1.54 -6.24
N ARG A 95 -18.56 1.16 -4.96
CA ARG A 95 -18.08 1.95 -3.82
C ARG A 95 -16.86 1.32 -3.14
N CYS A 96 -15.67 1.84 -3.47
CA CYS A 96 -14.44 1.49 -2.75
C CYS A 96 -14.22 2.44 -1.54
N PRO A 97 -14.01 1.92 -0.31
CA PRO A 97 -13.75 2.75 0.86
C PRO A 97 -12.41 3.51 0.75
N PHE A 98 -11.51 3.08 -0.14
CA PHE A 98 -10.22 3.72 -0.40
C PHE A 98 -10.27 4.77 -1.50
N LYS A 99 -11.37 4.88 -2.28
CA LYS A 99 -11.55 5.88 -3.35
C LYS A 99 -10.28 6.01 -4.24
N SER A 100 -9.68 7.20 -4.30
CA SER A 100 -8.49 7.54 -5.10
C SER A 100 -7.19 6.92 -4.56
N ASP A 101 -7.17 6.47 -3.30
CA ASP A 101 -6.03 5.81 -2.68
C ASP A 101 -5.98 4.29 -2.97
N CYS A 102 -6.97 3.76 -3.70
CA CYS A 102 -6.99 2.34 -4.03
C CYS A 102 -5.95 2.00 -5.09
N ILE A 103 -5.12 1.00 -4.80
CA ILE A 103 -4.12 0.48 -5.74
C ILE A 103 -4.67 -0.58 -6.70
N TYR A 104 -5.93 -0.98 -6.53
CA TYR A 104 -6.59 -2.06 -7.29
C TYR A 104 -7.50 -1.50 -8.38
N LEU A 105 -7.78 -2.33 -9.38
CA LEU A 105 -8.60 -1.95 -10.53
C LEU A 105 -10.06 -1.73 -10.15
N HIS A 106 -10.59 -0.55 -10.47
CA HIS A 106 -11.99 -0.17 -10.31
C HIS A 106 -12.74 -0.25 -11.65
N GLU A 107 -12.87 -1.46 -12.21
CA GLU A 107 -13.72 -1.70 -13.37
C GLU A 107 -15.12 -2.11 -12.93
N LEU A 108 -16.14 -1.40 -13.43
CA LEU A 108 -17.53 -1.83 -13.35
C LEU A 108 -17.77 -2.86 -14.47
N PRO A 109 -18.63 -3.87 -14.26
CA PRO A 109 -19.13 -4.68 -15.37
C PRO A 109 -19.65 -3.76 -16.48
N ALA A 110 -19.25 -4.03 -17.72
CA ALA A 110 -19.59 -3.20 -18.87
C ALA A 110 -21.11 -2.96 -18.93
N GLY A 111 -21.52 -1.71 -18.67
CA GLY A 111 -22.92 -1.31 -18.51
C GLY A 111 -23.12 -0.03 -17.68
N GLN A 112 -22.16 0.36 -16.85
CA GLN A 112 -22.15 1.66 -16.18
C GLN A 112 -20.76 2.30 -16.29
N MET A 113 -20.55 3.14 -17.31
CA MET A 113 -19.46 4.11 -17.29
C MET A 113 -19.68 5.06 -16.11
N PRO A 114 -18.71 5.27 -15.20
CA PRO A 114 -18.65 6.54 -14.49
C PRO A 114 -18.37 7.60 -15.56
N ARG A 115 -19.22 8.63 -15.63
CA ARG A 115 -19.00 9.80 -16.48
C ARG A 115 -17.54 10.24 -16.36
N CYS A 116 -16.86 10.30 -17.50
CA CYS A 116 -15.60 10.98 -17.66
C CYS A 116 -15.81 12.44 -17.23
N GLN A 117 -15.42 12.79 -16.00
CA GLN A 117 -15.16 14.19 -15.69
C GLN A 117 -13.81 14.49 -16.31
N GLN A 118 -13.84 14.82 -17.60
CA GLN A 118 -12.84 15.66 -18.22
C GLN A 118 -12.66 16.88 -17.32
N GLN A 119 -11.48 16.99 -16.71
CA GLN A 119 -11.04 18.23 -16.08
C GLN A 119 -10.96 19.28 -17.19
N GLN A 120 -11.81 20.30 -17.07
CA GLN A 120 -11.63 21.62 -17.69
C GLN A 120 -10.45 22.32 -17.03
#